data_AF-A0A087ACM5-F1
#
_entry.id   AF-A0A087ACM5-F1
#
_cell.length_a   1.000
_cell.length_b   1.000
_cell.length_c   1.000
_cell.angle_alpha   90.00
_cell.angle_beta   90.00
_cell.angle_gamma   90.00
#
_symmetry.space_group_name_H-M   'P 1'
#
loop_
_entity.id
_entity.type
_entity.pdbx_description
1 polymer ?
#
loop_
_entity_poly.entity_id
_entity_poly.type
_entity_poly.pdbx_seq_one_letter_code
_entity_poly.pdbx_strand_id
1 'polypeptide(L)'
;MTDVQDRNVTDDERDEHNERNGSQVDIVPLDAPGMRSPIEAPDFDELIRPVELKRRRPPLPTIIGTIVAVIAVIAVVVALIVLKPFSAVRASDYSTAAQQTSTMAKQYAATSAAVDDAFKFLYAQGVSYDASKEQTLKAQASKLGKSVDAFADLRAAKDPDVLAAYTVYATQAKHFVRLSENLADSAQPLSAMVTACGKTPSGTMYDADFITNYEQYIATCKAAVEPLDDAKAQVVSEFSSTLGRTLDQMTAIINQMKAIGDPSSYSSSSDQGKQLKDLSSQLVDLDTSYGALNTLQEQLRQSRENADPTALLDKLNVAIQQGYQRNGK
;
A
#
# COMPACT_ATOMS: atom_id res chain seq x y z
N MET A 1 51.61 15.17 15.11
CA MET A 1 53.05 15.43 15.00
C MET A 1 53.76 14.72 16.14
N THR A 2 54.21 13.49 15.90
CA THR A 2 55.55 12.93 16.21
C THR A 2 55.43 11.41 16.15
N ASP A 3 56.18 10.87 15.20
CA ASP A 3 56.57 9.49 14.98
C ASP A 3 57.65 9.08 16.03
N VAL A 4 58.18 7.86 15.90
CA VAL A 4 59.37 7.23 16.53
C VAL A 4 58.97 5.93 17.23
N GLN A 5 59.05 4.78 16.53
CA GLN A 5 60.22 3.88 16.38
C GLN A 5 60.52 3.05 17.65
N ASP A 6 61.05 1.83 17.64
CA ASP A 6 61.30 0.72 16.71
C ASP A 6 62.18 -0.26 17.52
N ARG A 7 62.13 -1.58 17.25
CA ARG A 7 63.14 -2.63 17.61
C ARG A 7 63.28 -3.04 19.10
N ASN A 8 63.68 -4.27 19.48
CA ASN A 8 64.13 -5.52 18.85
C ASN A 8 64.11 -6.60 19.99
N VAL A 9 63.64 -7.84 19.76
CA VAL A 9 64.37 -9.09 19.40
C VAL A 9 65.09 -9.80 20.56
N THR A 10 65.16 -11.14 20.43
CA THR A 10 65.88 -12.21 21.17
C THR A 10 65.04 -12.94 22.23
N ASP A 11 65.04 -14.27 22.36
CA ASP A 11 65.61 -15.43 21.63
C ASP A 11 64.98 -16.70 22.29
N ASP A 12 64.61 -17.75 21.53
CA ASP A 12 65.22 -19.11 21.53
C ASP A 12 64.81 -19.97 22.77
N GLU A 13 64.41 -21.24 22.75
CA GLU A 13 64.75 -22.42 21.93
C GLU A 13 63.61 -23.48 21.89
N ARG A 14 63.67 -24.24 20.78
CA ARG A 14 63.30 -25.62 20.43
C ARG A 14 62.76 -26.61 21.49
N ASP A 15 61.81 -27.42 21.02
CA ASP A 15 61.93 -28.89 21.03
C ASP A 15 61.28 -29.49 19.75
N GLU A 16 62.04 -30.33 19.05
CA GLU A 16 61.71 -31.06 17.82
C GLU A 16 61.59 -32.58 18.06
N HIS A 17 60.96 -33.26 17.10
CA HIS A 17 60.74 -34.71 16.89
C HIS A 17 59.43 -35.28 17.49
N ASN A 18 58.54 -35.90 16.71
CA ASN A 18 58.85 -37.03 15.82
C ASN A 18 57.82 -37.23 14.68
N GLU A 19 58.28 -37.99 13.68
CA GLU A 19 57.89 -38.17 12.29
C GLU A 19 56.57 -38.91 11.93
N ARG A 20 56.13 -38.59 10.69
CA ARG A 20 55.54 -39.47 9.64
C ARG A 20 54.29 -40.31 9.96
N ASN A 21 53.18 -39.93 9.30
CA ASN A 21 52.46 -40.90 8.48
C ASN A 21 51.87 -40.24 7.24
N GLY A 22 52.39 -40.63 6.07
CA GLY A 22 51.88 -40.20 4.78
C GLY A 22 50.76 -41.13 4.32
N SER A 23 49.60 -40.53 4.03
CA SER A 23 48.56 -41.16 3.22
C SER A 23 48.31 -40.26 2.00
N GLN A 24 49.09 -40.54 0.97
CA GLN A 24 48.65 -40.72 -0.41
C GLN A 24 47.21 -40.28 -0.70
N VAL A 25 47.06 -39.10 -1.29
CA VAL A 25 45.77 -38.66 -1.85
C VAL A 25 45.62 -39.36 -3.20
N ASP A 26 44.67 -40.29 -3.29
CA ASP A 26 44.27 -40.93 -4.54
C ASP A 26 43.75 -39.87 -5.52
N ILE A 27 44.50 -39.63 -6.59
CA ILE A 27 44.01 -38.89 -7.76
C ILE A 27 43.18 -39.88 -8.57
N VAL A 28 41.85 -39.80 -8.41
CA VAL A 28 40.91 -40.55 -9.24
C VAL A 28 40.93 -39.95 -10.67
N PRO A 29 41.10 -40.76 -11.73
CA PRO A 29 41.01 -40.29 -13.11
C PRO A 29 39.59 -39.78 -13.41
N LEU A 30 39.47 -38.55 -13.92
CA LEU A 30 38.24 -38.06 -14.54
C LEU A 30 38.00 -38.82 -15.84
N ASP A 31 37.30 -39.96 -15.75
CA ASP A 31 36.47 -40.50 -16.84
C ASP A 31 35.66 -41.69 -16.31
N ALA A 32 34.62 -41.37 -15.55
CA ALA A 32 33.54 -42.30 -15.20
C ALA A 32 32.22 -41.74 -15.75
N PRO A 33 31.49 -42.47 -16.61
CA PRO A 33 30.25 -41.98 -17.20
C PRO A 33 29.13 -42.00 -16.15
N GLY A 34 28.70 -40.83 -15.71
CA GLY A 34 27.56 -40.70 -14.80
C GLY A 34 27.61 -39.56 -13.78
N MET A 35 28.70 -38.77 -13.71
CA MET A 35 28.73 -37.59 -12.85
C MET A 35 28.16 -36.36 -13.58
N ARG A 36 27.09 -35.83 -12.99
CA ARG A 36 26.42 -34.59 -13.40
C ARG A 36 27.36 -33.40 -13.18
N SER A 37 27.25 -32.44 -14.09
CA SER A 37 28.01 -31.20 -14.22
C SER A 37 28.24 -30.44 -12.90
N PRO A 38 29.34 -29.66 -12.80
CA PRO A 38 29.60 -28.84 -11.62
C PRO A 38 28.48 -27.82 -11.44
N ILE A 39 28.08 -27.62 -10.18
CA ILE A 39 27.06 -26.69 -9.68
C ILE A 39 26.94 -25.45 -10.60
N GLU A 40 25.94 -25.48 -11.47
CA GLU A 40 25.44 -24.27 -12.13
C GLU A 40 24.93 -23.35 -11.03
N ALA A 41 25.38 -22.10 -11.07
CA ALA A 41 24.82 -21.04 -10.24
C ALA A 41 23.29 -21.04 -10.42
N PRO A 42 22.50 -20.84 -9.34
CA PRO A 42 21.05 -20.83 -9.45
C PRO A 42 20.63 -19.81 -10.51
N ASP A 43 19.88 -20.27 -11.50
CA ASP A 43 19.27 -19.41 -12.51
C ASP A 43 18.25 -18.49 -11.83
N PHE A 44 18.66 -17.22 -11.65
CA PHE A 44 17.83 -16.19 -11.02
C PHE A 44 16.58 -15.87 -11.85
N ASP A 45 16.48 -16.30 -13.12
CA ASP A 45 15.28 -16.10 -13.93
C ASP A 45 14.14 -17.09 -13.56
N GLU A 46 14.45 -18.21 -12.88
CA GLU A 46 13.42 -19.11 -12.35
C GLU A 46 12.86 -18.65 -10.99
N LEU A 47 13.63 -17.83 -10.24
CA LEU A 47 13.20 -17.20 -8.98
C LEU A 47 12.37 -15.92 -9.19
N ILE A 48 12.28 -15.41 -10.42
CA ILE A 48 11.48 -14.24 -10.81
C ILE A 48 10.30 -14.65 -11.71
N ARG A 49 10.01 -15.95 -11.86
CA ARG A 49 8.79 -16.37 -12.53
C ARG A 49 7.58 -15.91 -11.70
N PRO A 50 6.67 -15.09 -12.25
CA PRO A 50 5.49 -14.65 -11.52
C PRO A 50 4.71 -15.88 -11.05
N VAL A 51 4.52 -16.01 -9.74
CA VAL A 51 3.54 -16.94 -9.20
C VAL A 51 2.19 -16.51 -9.76
N GLU A 52 1.60 -17.32 -10.63
CA GLU A 52 0.22 -17.11 -11.07
C GLU A 52 -0.71 -17.34 -9.87
N LEU A 53 -0.94 -16.28 -9.11
CA LEU A 53 -2.00 -16.23 -8.13
C LEU A 53 -3.32 -16.36 -8.89
N LYS A 54 -4.03 -17.47 -8.63
CA LYS A 54 -5.38 -17.72 -9.13
C LYS A 54 -6.27 -16.53 -8.75
N ARG A 55 -6.49 -15.61 -9.70
CA ARG A 55 -7.38 -14.45 -9.57
C ARG A 55 -8.79 -14.93 -9.20
N ARG A 56 -9.11 -14.95 -7.91
CA ARG A 56 -10.50 -14.94 -7.46
C ARG A 56 -11.01 -13.53 -7.73
N ARG A 57 -11.71 -13.38 -8.86
CA ARG A 57 -12.49 -12.16 -9.13
C ARG A 57 -13.54 -12.04 -8.03
N PRO A 58 -13.54 -10.97 -7.20
CA PRO A 58 -14.74 -10.63 -6.46
C PRO A 58 -15.84 -10.27 -7.47
N PRO A 59 -17.12 -10.56 -7.18
CA PRO A 59 -18.20 -10.32 -8.14
C PRO A 59 -18.32 -8.82 -8.44
N LEU A 60 -17.88 -8.42 -9.65
CA LEU A 60 -18.34 -7.22 -10.33
C LEU A 60 -19.86 -7.39 -10.55
N PRO A 61 -20.73 -6.64 -9.85
CA PRO A 61 -21.42 -5.56 -10.54
C PRO A 61 -21.98 -4.48 -9.58
N THR A 62 -21.18 -3.48 -9.18
CA THR A 62 -21.78 -2.29 -8.53
C THR A 62 -21.06 -0.97 -8.77
N ILE A 63 -19.80 -0.98 -9.22
CA ILE A 63 -19.01 0.25 -9.38
C ILE A 63 -19.00 0.78 -10.84
N ILE A 64 -19.48 -0.01 -11.81
CA ILE A 64 -19.54 0.42 -13.23
C ILE A 64 -20.85 1.18 -13.55
N GLY A 65 -21.85 1.14 -12.66
CA GLY A 65 -23.15 1.78 -12.89
C GLY A 65 -23.17 3.31 -12.75
N THR A 66 -22.20 3.90 -12.05
CA THR A 66 -22.20 5.34 -11.76
C THR A 66 -21.74 6.19 -12.95
N ILE A 67 -20.85 5.68 -13.81
CA ILE A 67 -20.29 6.47 -14.92
C ILE A 67 -21.36 6.72 -16.01
N VAL A 68 -22.24 5.76 -16.29
CA VAL A 68 -23.25 5.89 -17.35
C VAL A 68 -24.41 6.82 -16.94
N ALA A 69 -24.84 6.76 -15.67
CA ALA A 69 -25.90 7.64 -15.17
C ALA A 69 -25.46 9.11 -15.10
N VAL A 70 -24.18 9.38 -14.81
CA VAL A 70 -23.61 10.74 -14.77
C VAL A 70 -23.61 11.39 -16.16
N ILE A 71 -23.36 10.63 -17.23
CA ILE A 71 -23.36 11.17 -18.61
C ILE A 71 -24.74 11.71 -19.01
N ALA A 72 -25.84 11.06 -18.60
CA ALA A 72 -27.20 11.50 -18.94
C ALA A 72 -27.61 12.80 -18.23
N VAL A 73 -27.18 13.00 -16.98
CA VAL A 73 -27.46 14.24 -16.22
C VAL A 73 -26.67 15.43 -16.80
N ILE A 74 -25.45 15.19 -17.30
CA ILE A 74 -24.60 16.22 -17.90
C ILE A 74 -25.24 16.82 -19.16
N ALA A 75 -25.91 16.00 -19.99
CA ALA A 75 -26.60 16.49 -21.18
C ALA A 75 -27.72 17.50 -20.85
N VAL A 76 -28.39 17.35 -19.70
CA VAL A 76 -29.47 18.26 -19.25
C VAL A 76 -28.92 19.57 -18.69
N VAL A 77 -27.79 19.53 -17.96
CA VAL A 77 -27.15 20.75 -17.42
C VAL A 77 -26.57 21.61 -18.54
N VAL A 78 -25.97 21.00 -19.57
CA VAL A 78 -25.47 21.71 -20.75
C VAL A 78 -26.62 22.40 -21.51
N ALA A 79 -27.79 21.76 -21.63
CA ALA A 79 -28.94 22.35 -22.31
C ALA A 79 -29.51 23.61 -21.61
N LEU A 80 -29.37 23.74 -20.28
CA LEU A 80 -29.91 24.88 -19.52
C LEU A 80 -29.00 26.13 -19.53
N ILE A 81 -27.70 25.99 -19.82
CA ILE A 81 -26.72 27.10 -19.81
C ILE A 81 -26.66 27.85 -21.16
N VAL A 82 -27.25 27.32 -22.22
CA VAL A 82 -27.18 27.86 -23.60
C VAL A 82 -27.95 29.19 -23.80
N LEU A 83 -28.71 29.67 -22.81
CA LEU A 83 -29.52 30.89 -22.92
C LEU A 83 -28.86 32.14 -22.31
N LYS A 84 -27.62 32.48 -22.68
CA LYS A 84 -27.12 33.86 -22.53
C LYS A 84 -26.23 34.28 -23.71
N PRO A 85 -26.49 35.44 -24.34
CA PRO A 85 -25.68 35.94 -25.44
C PRO A 85 -24.40 36.52 -24.86
N PHE A 86 -23.33 35.73 -24.79
CA PHE A 86 -22.02 36.22 -24.39
C PHE A 86 -21.05 36.15 -25.56
N SER A 87 -20.27 37.23 -25.72
CA SER A 87 -19.17 37.39 -26.66
C SER A 87 -18.43 36.08 -26.96
N ALA A 88 -18.24 35.76 -28.24
CA ALA A 88 -17.57 34.55 -28.70
C ALA A 88 -16.28 34.25 -27.92
N VAL A 89 -16.09 32.98 -27.57
CA VAL A 89 -14.86 32.47 -26.95
C VAL A 89 -13.71 32.74 -27.92
N ARG A 90 -12.62 33.35 -27.44
CA ARG A 90 -11.47 33.73 -28.27
C ARG A 90 -10.33 32.73 -28.13
N ALA A 91 -9.43 32.68 -29.11
CA ALA A 91 -8.20 31.89 -29.04
C ALA A 91 -7.42 32.12 -27.73
N SER A 92 -7.35 33.36 -27.22
CA SER A 92 -6.70 33.68 -25.95
C SER A 92 -7.34 33.00 -24.72
N ASP A 93 -8.66 32.76 -24.74
CA ASP A 93 -9.37 32.10 -23.65
C ASP A 93 -8.94 30.63 -23.51
N TYR A 94 -8.68 29.95 -24.64
CA TYR A 94 -8.15 28.58 -24.65
C TYR A 94 -6.69 28.51 -24.17
N SER A 95 -5.88 29.54 -24.44
CA SER A 95 -4.53 29.61 -23.88
C SER A 95 -4.55 29.70 -22.36
N THR A 96 -5.45 30.49 -21.78
CA THR A 96 -5.65 30.56 -20.32
C THR A 96 -6.13 29.23 -19.77
N ALA A 97 -7.04 28.55 -20.46
CA ALA A 97 -7.50 27.22 -20.08
C ALA A 97 -6.36 26.18 -20.08
N ALA A 98 -5.48 26.20 -21.09
CA ALA A 98 -4.32 25.32 -21.15
C ALA A 98 -3.31 25.59 -20.00
N GLN A 99 -3.13 26.86 -19.61
CA GLN A 99 -2.32 27.18 -18.43
C GLN A 99 -2.94 26.60 -17.14
N GLN A 100 -4.28 26.70 -17.02
CA GLN A 100 -4.99 26.15 -15.87
C GLN A 100 -4.93 24.62 -15.82
N THR A 101 -5.04 23.91 -16.95
CA THR A 101 -4.88 22.45 -16.96
C THR A 101 -3.47 22.00 -16.60
N SER A 102 -2.44 22.76 -16.97
CA SER A 102 -1.07 22.54 -16.48
C SER A 102 -0.97 22.72 -14.96
N THR A 103 -1.63 23.74 -14.39
CA THR A 103 -1.69 23.91 -12.93
C THR A 103 -2.39 22.74 -12.25
N MET A 104 -3.51 22.29 -12.80
CA MET A 104 -4.25 21.13 -12.29
C MET A 104 -3.40 19.85 -12.33
N ALA A 105 -2.67 19.59 -13.43
CA ALA A 105 -1.75 18.45 -13.54
C ALA A 105 -0.67 18.47 -12.44
N LYS A 106 -0.05 19.62 -12.22
CA LYS A 106 0.98 19.79 -11.18
C LYS A 106 0.42 19.56 -9.78
N GLN A 107 -0.78 20.04 -9.51
CA GLN A 107 -1.43 19.86 -8.19
C GLN A 107 -1.93 18.44 -7.97
N TYR A 108 -2.36 17.74 -9.02
CA TYR A 108 -2.63 16.31 -8.94
C TYR A 108 -1.36 15.54 -8.57
N ALA A 109 -0.25 15.77 -9.28
CA ALA A 109 1.03 15.13 -8.99
C ALA A 109 1.51 15.42 -7.55
N ALA A 110 1.39 16.67 -7.10
CA ALA A 110 1.76 17.06 -5.72
C ALA A 110 0.86 16.40 -4.67
N THR A 111 -0.45 16.32 -4.90
CA THR A 111 -1.38 15.63 -3.99
C THR A 111 -1.07 14.13 -3.97
N SER A 112 -0.83 13.51 -5.13
CA SER A 112 -0.49 12.09 -5.23
C SER A 112 0.79 11.77 -4.45
N ALA A 113 1.85 12.57 -4.62
CA ALA A 113 3.07 12.42 -3.86
C ALA A 113 2.88 12.64 -2.34
N ALA A 114 2.00 13.58 -1.95
CA ALA A 114 1.67 13.79 -0.54
C ALA A 114 0.91 12.60 0.07
N VAL A 115 0.08 11.89 -0.70
CA VAL A 115 -0.54 10.62 -0.27
C VAL A 115 0.56 9.60 0.01
N ASP A 116 1.48 9.41 -0.94
CA ASP A 116 2.57 8.44 -0.78
C ASP A 116 3.45 8.74 0.43
N ASP A 117 3.76 10.00 0.68
CA ASP A 117 4.59 10.40 1.81
C ASP A 117 3.86 10.25 3.16
N ALA A 118 2.57 10.61 3.23
CA ALA A 118 1.76 10.47 4.45
C ALA A 118 1.58 9.00 4.85
N PHE A 119 1.52 8.09 3.88
CA PHE A 119 1.31 6.65 4.09
C PHE A 119 2.58 5.81 3.98
N LYS A 120 3.75 6.44 3.89
CA LYS A 120 5.03 5.74 3.74
C LYS A 120 5.31 4.72 4.85
N PHE A 121 4.80 4.96 6.06
CA PHE A 121 4.91 4.03 7.20
C PHE A 121 4.25 2.67 6.94
N LEU A 122 3.30 2.58 5.99
CA LEU A 122 2.72 1.29 5.60
C LEU A 122 3.70 0.42 4.84
N TYR A 123 4.66 1.03 4.12
CA TYR A 123 5.52 0.34 3.14
C TYR A 123 6.98 0.24 3.56
N ALA A 124 7.42 1.05 4.53
CA ALA A 124 8.81 1.15 4.93
C ALA A 124 8.98 0.89 6.43
N GLN A 125 9.81 -0.10 6.75
CA GLN A 125 10.17 -0.38 8.14
C GLN A 125 10.92 0.81 8.76
N GLY A 126 10.62 1.12 10.01
CA GLY A 126 11.27 2.21 10.75
C GLY A 126 10.79 3.63 10.40
N VAL A 127 9.79 3.78 9.52
CA VAL A 127 9.14 5.07 9.27
C VAL A 127 7.95 5.23 10.22
N SER A 128 7.99 6.25 11.07
CA SER A 128 6.85 6.60 11.93
C SER A 128 5.90 7.56 11.22
N TYR A 129 4.67 7.63 11.71
CA TYR A 129 3.75 8.71 11.38
C TYR A 129 4.35 10.09 11.69
N ASP A 130 3.96 11.05 10.86
CA ASP A 130 4.34 12.46 10.97
C ASP A 130 3.12 13.32 10.64
N ALA A 131 2.63 14.04 11.66
CA ALA A 131 1.45 14.90 11.55
C ALA A 131 1.63 16.03 10.52
N SER A 132 2.86 16.46 10.23
CA SER A 132 3.11 17.48 9.22
C SER A 132 2.80 16.96 7.81
N LYS A 133 2.93 15.66 7.57
CA LYS A 133 2.60 15.00 6.29
C LYS A 133 1.09 14.89 6.07
N GLU A 134 0.34 14.60 7.13
CA GLU A 134 -1.12 14.67 7.10
C GLU A 134 -1.60 16.08 6.70
N GLN A 135 -1.08 17.10 7.38
CA GLN A 135 -1.43 18.49 7.08
C GLN A 135 -1.03 18.88 5.65
N THR A 136 0.12 18.42 5.18
CA THR A 136 0.57 18.62 3.80
C THR A 136 -0.40 17.99 2.81
N LEU A 137 -0.83 16.74 3.04
CA LEU A 137 -1.80 16.06 2.20
C LEU A 137 -3.13 16.83 2.13
N LYS A 138 -3.68 17.25 3.28
CA LYS A 138 -4.90 18.09 3.32
C LYS A 138 -4.73 19.38 2.53
N ALA A 139 -3.59 20.05 2.70
CA ALA A 139 -3.31 21.30 2.00
C ALA A 139 -3.20 21.10 0.48
N GLN A 140 -2.57 20.02 0.00
CA GLN A 140 -2.46 19.74 -1.44
C GLN A 140 -3.81 19.33 -2.04
N ALA A 141 -4.58 18.48 -1.36
CA ALA A 141 -5.93 18.11 -1.79
C ALA A 141 -6.84 19.33 -1.93
N SER A 142 -6.80 20.26 -0.96
CA SER A 142 -7.54 21.53 -1.01
C SER A 142 -7.10 22.42 -2.18
N LYS A 143 -5.78 22.51 -2.46
CA LYS A 143 -5.26 23.27 -3.61
C LYS A 143 -5.77 22.68 -4.93
N LEU A 144 -5.70 21.37 -5.09
CA LEU A 144 -6.25 20.67 -6.26
C LEU A 144 -7.73 20.96 -6.45
N GLY A 145 -8.54 20.82 -5.39
CA GLY A 145 -9.96 21.14 -5.42
C GLY A 145 -10.24 22.56 -5.89
N LYS A 146 -9.54 23.55 -5.32
CA LYS A 146 -9.65 24.96 -5.73
C LYS A 146 -9.26 25.20 -7.19
N SER A 147 -8.22 24.53 -7.68
CA SER A 147 -7.81 24.67 -9.09
C SER A 147 -8.77 24.00 -10.06
N VAL A 148 -9.39 22.90 -9.65
CA VAL A 148 -10.49 22.30 -10.42
C VAL A 148 -11.64 23.31 -10.49
N ASP A 149 -12.10 23.83 -9.36
CA ASP A 149 -13.21 24.79 -9.32
C ASP A 149 -12.94 26.05 -10.15
N ALA A 150 -11.74 26.61 -10.06
CA ALA A 150 -11.35 27.80 -10.82
C ALA A 150 -11.40 27.62 -12.36
N PHE A 151 -11.32 26.38 -12.87
CA PHE A 151 -11.45 26.15 -14.31
C PHE A 151 -12.87 26.45 -14.81
N ALA A 152 -13.90 26.22 -14.00
CA ALA A 152 -15.29 26.45 -14.37
C ALA A 152 -15.60 27.93 -14.68
N ASP A 153 -14.85 28.84 -14.07
CA ASP A 153 -15.00 30.29 -14.24
C ASP A 153 -14.31 30.83 -15.52
N LEU A 154 -13.53 29.99 -16.20
CA LEU A 154 -12.82 30.39 -17.42
C LEU A 154 -13.78 30.54 -18.59
N ARG A 155 -13.51 31.53 -19.46
CA ARG A 155 -14.31 31.73 -20.68
C ARG A 155 -14.31 30.52 -21.62
N ALA A 156 -13.22 29.76 -21.68
CA ALA A 156 -13.15 28.54 -22.48
C ALA A 156 -14.16 27.47 -22.03
N ALA A 157 -14.56 27.46 -20.76
CA ALA A 157 -15.60 26.54 -20.25
C ALA A 157 -17.00 26.87 -20.78
N LYS A 158 -17.17 27.95 -21.57
CA LYS A 158 -18.39 28.23 -22.32
C LYS A 158 -18.44 27.53 -23.68
N ASP A 159 -17.31 27.00 -24.17
CA ASP A 159 -17.30 26.10 -25.33
C ASP A 159 -17.93 24.76 -24.90
N PRO A 160 -18.98 24.27 -25.60
CA PRO A 160 -19.67 23.03 -25.22
C PRO A 160 -18.76 21.80 -25.15
N ASP A 161 -17.77 21.69 -26.04
CA ASP A 161 -16.86 20.54 -26.08
C ASP A 161 -15.89 20.57 -24.89
N VAL A 162 -15.39 21.77 -24.56
CA VAL A 162 -14.53 21.99 -23.39
C VAL A 162 -15.32 21.76 -22.10
N LEU A 163 -16.55 22.27 -22.01
CA LEU A 163 -17.41 22.08 -20.84
C LEU A 163 -17.72 20.60 -20.59
N ALA A 164 -18.07 19.86 -21.65
CA ALA A 164 -18.35 18.43 -21.55
C ALA A 164 -17.12 17.66 -21.05
N ALA A 165 -15.95 17.89 -21.64
CA ALA A 165 -14.70 17.25 -21.21
C ALA A 165 -14.31 17.64 -19.78
N TYR A 166 -14.44 18.92 -19.43
CA TYR A 166 -14.14 19.43 -18.10
C TYR A 166 -15.05 18.84 -17.03
N THR A 167 -16.36 18.69 -17.30
CA THR A 167 -17.31 18.16 -16.32
C THR A 167 -16.96 16.72 -15.91
N VAL A 168 -16.55 15.90 -16.88
CA VAL A 168 -16.11 14.52 -16.62
C VAL A 168 -14.80 14.52 -15.83
N TYR A 169 -13.81 15.32 -16.24
CA TYR A 169 -12.56 15.48 -15.50
C TYR A 169 -12.79 15.97 -14.05
N ALA A 170 -13.59 17.02 -13.86
CA ALA A 170 -13.85 17.64 -12.58
C ALA A 170 -14.53 16.68 -11.60
N THR A 171 -15.45 15.85 -12.10
CA THR A 171 -16.10 14.80 -11.30
C THR A 171 -15.07 13.82 -10.74
N GLN A 172 -14.18 13.32 -11.61
CA GLN A 172 -13.12 12.39 -11.24
C GLN A 172 -12.09 13.03 -10.30
N ALA A 173 -11.64 14.25 -10.61
CA ALA A 173 -10.68 14.98 -9.79
C ALA A 173 -11.25 15.30 -8.40
N LYS A 174 -12.53 15.69 -8.30
CA LYS A 174 -13.21 15.89 -7.00
C LYS A 174 -13.40 14.59 -6.22
N HIS A 175 -13.50 13.45 -6.90
CA HIS A 175 -13.47 12.15 -6.23
C HIS A 175 -12.08 11.89 -5.62
N PHE A 176 -11.00 12.13 -6.37
CA PHE A 176 -9.64 12.02 -5.86
C PHE A 176 -9.32 12.99 -4.71
N VAL A 177 -9.80 14.25 -4.78
CA VAL A 177 -9.67 15.23 -3.69
C VAL A 177 -10.32 14.71 -2.41
N ARG A 178 -11.58 14.26 -2.49
CA ARG A 178 -12.30 13.70 -1.32
C ARG A 178 -11.62 12.44 -0.77
N LEU A 179 -11.16 11.55 -1.65
CA LEU A 179 -10.39 10.38 -1.24
C LEU A 179 -9.13 10.80 -0.47
N SER A 180 -8.38 11.78 -1.00
CA SER A 180 -7.15 12.27 -0.38
C SER A 180 -7.39 12.91 0.99
N GLU A 181 -8.46 13.70 1.14
CA GLU A 181 -8.86 14.30 2.42
C GLU A 181 -9.28 13.23 3.45
N ASN A 182 -10.10 12.27 3.03
CA ASN A 182 -10.56 11.17 3.88
C ASN A 182 -9.40 10.25 4.29
N LEU A 183 -8.44 10.02 3.39
CA LEU A 183 -7.22 9.28 3.71
C LEU A 183 -6.37 10.07 4.70
N ALA A 184 -6.20 11.38 4.53
CA ALA A 184 -5.47 12.19 5.51
C ALA A 184 -6.06 12.05 6.92
N ASP A 185 -7.39 12.14 7.06
CA ASP A 185 -8.08 11.91 8.35
C ASP A 185 -7.79 10.51 8.96
N SER A 186 -7.40 9.54 8.14
CA SER A 186 -7.12 8.16 8.55
C SER A 186 -5.64 7.88 8.84
N ALA A 187 -4.72 8.80 8.53
CA ALA A 187 -3.27 8.55 8.60
C ALA A 187 -2.80 8.24 10.03
N GLN A 188 -3.19 9.07 11.00
CA GLN A 188 -2.85 8.87 12.41
C GLN A 188 -3.41 7.56 12.99
N PRO A 189 -4.73 7.27 12.91
CA PRO A 189 -5.26 6.02 13.47
C PRO A 189 -4.69 4.79 12.76
N LEU A 190 -4.43 4.84 11.45
CA LEU A 190 -3.76 3.74 10.74
C LEU A 190 -2.36 3.49 11.28
N SER A 191 -1.58 4.54 11.57
CA SER A 191 -0.27 4.36 12.18
C SER A 191 -0.32 3.78 13.59
N ALA A 192 -1.31 4.17 14.40
CA ALA A 192 -1.52 3.61 15.72
C ALA A 192 -1.85 2.11 15.63
N MET A 193 -2.74 1.74 14.71
CA MET A 193 -3.09 0.36 14.41
C MET A 193 -1.87 -0.45 13.95
N VAL A 194 -1.08 0.02 12.98
CA VAL A 194 0.15 -0.67 12.52
C VAL A 194 1.10 -0.93 13.69
N THR A 195 1.25 0.04 14.58
CA THR A 195 2.15 -0.08 15.74
C THR A 195 1.63 -1.08 16.78
N ALA A 196 0.32 -1.08 17.04
CA ALA A 196 -0.30 -1.99 18.00
C ALA A 196 -0.34 -3.43 17.47
N CYS A 197 -0.80 -3.61 16.24
CA CYS A 197 -1.02 -4.91 15.62
C CYS A 197 0.28 -5.54 15.08
N GLY A 198 1.33 -4.75 14.85
CA GLY A 198 2.66 -5.25 14.48
C GLY A 198 3.48 -5.86 15.62
N LYS A 199 3.01 -5.77 16.88
CA LYS A 199 3.69 -6.32 18.07
C LYS A 199 3.17 -7.71 18.43
N THR A 200 3.10 -8.61 17.46
CA THR A 200 2.69 -9.99 17.69
C THR A 200 3.58 -10.63 18.76
N PRO A 201 3.01 -11.27 19.81
CA PRO A 201 3.80 -11.93 20.83
C PRO A 201 4.71 -13.01 20.24
N SER A 202 5.95 -13.07 20.72
CA SER A 202 6.84 -14.20 20.48
C SER A 202 6.65 -15.26 21.57
N GLY A 203 6.74 -16.53 21.21
CA GLY A 203 6.67 -17.63 22.17
C GLY A 203 5.92 -18.82 21.60
N THR A 204 5.76 -19.84 22.43
CA THR A 204 5.02 -21.07 22.10
C THR A 204 3.90 -21.28 23.10
N MET A 205 2.91 -22.10 22.73
CA MET A 205 1.82 -22.47 23.63
C MET A 205 2.29 -23.09 24.97
N TYR A 206 3.53 -23.56 25.06
CA TYR A 206 4.12 -24.13 26.28
C TYR A 206 4.64 -23.06 27.26
N ASP A 207 4.73 -21.80 26.84
CA ASP A 207 5.16 -20.71 27.70
C ASP A 207 4.02 -20.30 28.63
N ALA A 208 4.34 -20.10 29.92
CA ALA A 208 3.34 -19.85 30.96
C ALA A 208 2.52 -18.56 30.73
N ASP A 209 3.10 -17.59 30.05
CA ASP A 209 2.52 -16.28 29.72
C ASP A 209 1.93 -16.21 28.31
N PHE A 210 2.00 -17.29 27.51
CA PHE A 210 1.54 -17.30 26.12
C PHE A 210 0.10 -16.79 25.95
N ILE A 211 -0.84 -17.37 26.71
CA ILE A 211 -2.26 -17.01 26.64
C ILE A 211 -2.47 -15.54 27.03
N THR A 212 -1.88 -15.11 28.15
CA THR A 212 -2.04 -13.73 28.64
C THR A 212 -1.42 -12.70 27.69
N ASN A 213 -0.26 -13.01 27.10
CA ASN A 213 0.39 -12.14 26.11
C ASN A 213 -0.48 -11.97 24.85
N TYR A 214 -1.10 -13.06 24.36
CA TYR A 214 -2.02 -12.98 23.24
C TYR A 214 -3.33 -12.27 23.57
N GLU A 215 -3.93 -12.50 24.75
CA GLU A 215 -5.10 -11.76 25.22
C GLU A 215 -4.83 -10.25 25.23
N GLN A 216 -3.67 -9.83 25.77
CA GLN A 216 -3.26 -8.43 25.79
C GLN A 216 -2.98 -7.85 24.40
N TYR A 217 -2.28 -8.62 23.54
CA TYR A 217 -2.03 -8.23 22.15
C TYR A 217 -3.34 -7.98 21.39
N ILE A 218 -4.26 -8.93 21.43
CA ILE A 218 -5.55 -8.84 20.73
C ILE A 218 -6.35 -7.64 21.24
N ALA A 219 -6.42 -7.43 22.55
CA ALA A 219 -7.12 -6.29 23.14
C ALA A 219 -6.50 -4.95 22.69
N THR A 220 -5.17 -4.86 22.71
CA THR A 220 -4.45 -3.64 22.29
C THR A 220 -4.64 -3.35 20.80
N CYS A 221 -4.56 -4.37 19.95
CA CYS A 221 -4.79 -4.22 18.52
C CYS A 221 -6.25 -3.84 18.23
N LYS A 222 -7.24 -4.49 18.88
CA LYS A 222 -8.66 -4.14 18.74
C LYS A 222 -8.94 -2.67 19.10
N ALA A 223 -8.42 -2.20 20.23
CA ALA A 223 -8.58 -0.81 20.64
C ALA A 223 -7.94 0.20 19.65
N ALA A 224 -6.87 -0.20 18.97
CA ALA A 224 -6.24 0.63 17.94
C ALA A 224 -6.96 0.56 16.57
N VAL A 225 -7.72 -0.50 16.32
CA VAL A 225 -8.53 -0.69 15.12
C VAL A 225 -9.86 0.06 15.21
N GLU A 226 -10.51 0.10 16.38
CA GLU A 226 -11.83 0.73 16.60
C GLU A 226 -11.98 2.14 15.99
N PRO A 227 -11.01 3.08 16.11
CA PRO A 227 -11.13 4.40 15.48
C PRO A 227 -11.20 4.37 13.94
N LEU A 228 -10.79 3.28 13.29
CA LEU A 228 -10.81 3.10 11.84
C LEU A 228 -12.18 2.65 11.32
N ASP A 229 -13.08 2.17 12.19
CA ASP A 229 -14.43 1.75 11.78
C ASP A 229 -15.25 2.93 11.23
N ASP A 230 -15.03 4.13 11.81
CA ASP A 230 -15.66 5.38 11.39
C ASP A 230 -14.89 6.11 10.29
N ALA A 231 -13.86 5.49 9.71
CA ALA A 231 -13.06 6.12 8.66
C ALA A 231 -13.91 6.41 7.42
N LYS A 232 -13.91 7.68 7.00
CA LYS A 232 -14.63 8.15 5.79
C LYS A 232 -14.05 7.56 4.50
N ALA A 233 -12.79 7.13 4.52
CA ALA A 233 -12.18 6.42 3.42
C ALA A 233 -12.66 4.95 3.49
N GLN A 234 -13.54 4.55 2.58
CA GLN A 234 -14.14 3.21 2.57
C GLN A 234 -13.10 2.08 2.62
N VAL A 235 -11.98 2.24 1.91
CA VAL A 235 -10.86 1.27 1.94
C VAL A 235 -10.30 1.06 3.35
N VAL A 236 -10.32 2.09 4.19
CA VAL A 236 -9.83 2.03 5.57
C VAL A 236 -10.85 1.36 6.50
N SER A 237 -12.13 1.71 6.39
CA SER A 237 -13.18 1.10 7.24
C SER A 237 -13.45 -0.37 6.86
N GLU A 238 -13.36 -0.73 5.57
CA GLU A 238 -13.42 -2.14 5.14
C GLU A 238 -12.24 -2.96 5.65
N PHE A 239 -11.05 -2.37 5.64
CA PHE A 239 -9.87 -2.97 6.27
C PHE A 239 -10.07 -3.16 7.77
N SER A 240 -10.56 -2.12 8.47
CA SER A 240 -10.87 -2.17 9.91
C SER A 240 -11.80 -3.33 10.25
N SER A 241 -12.92 -3.44 9.53
CA SER A 241 -13.89 -4.55 9.70
C SER A 241 -13.27 -5.93 9.46
N THR A 242 -12.38 -6.05 8.49
CA THR A 242 -11.71 -7.32 8.19
C THR A 242 -10.69 -7.70 9.26
N LEU A 243 -9.91 -6.74 9.74
CA LEU A 243 -8.96 -6.95 10.81
C LEU A 243 -9.69 -7.25 12.14
N GLY A 244 -10.78 -6.53 12.44
CA GLY A 244 -11.64 -6.79 13.61
C GLY A 244 -12.15 -8.23 13.66
N ARG A 245 -12.68 -8.75 12.54
CA ARG A 245 -13.11 -10.15 12.43
C ARG A 245 -11.97 -11.15 12.65
N THR A 246 -10.78 -10.83 12.16
CA THR A 246 -9.59 -11.67 12.36
C THR A 246 -9.21 -11.71 13.85
N LEU A 247 -9.23 -10.57 14.53
CA LEU A 247 -8.97 -10.46 15.97
C LEU A 247 -10.04 -11.17 16.82
N ASP A 248 -11.30 -11.19 16.38
CA ASP A 248 -12.36 -11.99 17.00
C ASP A 248 -12.09 -13.50 16.87
N GLN A 249 -11.61 -13.95 15.70
CA GLN A 249 -11.21 -15.35 15.50
C GLN A 249 -10.03 -15.73 16.41
N MET A 250 -9.02 -14.87 16.52
CA MET A 250 -7.91 -15.08 17.46
C MET A 250 -8.41 -15.16 18.91
N THR A 251 -9.34 -14.28 19.30
CA THR A 251 -9.96 -14.30 20.64
C THR A 251 -10.63 -15.65 20.90
N ALA A 252 -11.37 -16.18 19.92
CA ALA A 252 -12.05 -17.46 20.03
C ALA A 252 -11.05 -18.62 20.18
N ILE A 253 -9.96 -18.62 19.42
CA ILE A 253 -8.91 -19.64 19.52
C ILE A 253 -8.24 -19.61 20.90
N ILE A 254 -7.86 -18.43 21.39
CA ILE A 254 -7.25 -18.27 22.71
C ILE A 254 -8.18 -18.77 23.82
N ASN A 255 -9.47 -18.44 23.74
CA ASN A 255 -10.47 -18.96 24.69
C ASN A 255 -10.58 -20.49 24.63
N GLN A 256 -10.49 -21.10 23.45
CA GLN A 256 -10.49 -22.56 23.31
C GLN A 256 -9.23 -23.19 23.90
N MET A 257 -8.05 -22.63 23.66
CA MET A 257 -6.79 -23.11 24.25
C MET A 257 -6.84 -23.04 25.78
N LYS A 258 -7.33 -21.92 26.32
CA LYS A 258 -7.52 -21.70 27.76
C LYS A 258 -8.47 -22.71 28.40
N ALA A 259 -9.54 -23.10 27.68
CA ALA A 259 -10.50 -24.09 28.15
C ALA A 259 -9.93 -25.51 28.20
N ILE A 260 -8.98 -25.85 27.31
CA ILE A 260 -8.30 -27.15 27.33
C ILE A 260 -7.27 -27.21 28.48
N GLY A 261 -6.60 -26.10 28.77
CA GLY A 261 -5.66 -25.97 29.87
C GLY A 261 -4.20 -26.13 29.46
N ASP A 262 -3.33 -26.43 30.43
CA ASP A 262 -1.89 -26.44 30.24
C ASP A 262 -1.43 -27.55 29.27
N PRO A 263 -0.78 -27.22 28.15
CA PRO A 263 -0.31 -28.21 27.19
C PRO A 263 0.72 -29.21 27.74
N SER A 264 1.44 -28.87 28.80
CA SER A 264 2.36 -29.78 29.48
C SER A 264 1.65 -30.93 30.23
N SER A 265 0.34 -30.79 30.47
CA SER A 265 -0.50 -31.82 31.09
C SER A 265 -0.91 -32.94 30.13
N TYR A 266 -0.60 -32.82 28.84
CA TYR A 266 -1.07 -33.73 27.79
C TYR A 266 0.08 -34.27 26.94
N SER A 267 0.03 -35.58 26.63
CA SER A 267 0.92 -36.14 25.60
C SER A 267 0.54 -35.59 24.23
N SER A 268 1.52 -35.41 23.33
CA SER A 268 1.27 -34.93 21.95
C SER A 268 0.35 -35.84 21.13
N SER A 269 0.16 -37.11 21.53
CA SER A 269 -0.74 -38.07 20.89
C SER A 269 -2.18 -38.06 21.41
N SER A 270 -2.46 -37.40 22.54
CA SER A 270 -3.83 -37.31 23.07
C SER A 270 -4.67 -36.35 22.24
N ASP A 271 -5.99 -36.48 22.33
CA ASP A 271 -6.91 -35.62 21.58
C ASP A 271 -6.76 -34.15 21.99
N GLN A 272 -6.59 -33.88 23.30
CA GLN A 272 -6.32 -32.54 23.83
C GLN A 272 -4.98 -31.98 23.34
N GLY A 273 -3.92 -32.81 23.32
CA GLY A 273 -2.60 -32.40 22.84
C GLY A 273 -2.61 -32.05 21.34
N LYS A 274 -3.34 -32.83 20.53
CA LYS A 274 -3.56 -32.52 19.11
C LYS A 274 -4.38 -31.23 18.93
N GLN A 275 -5.47 -31.09 19.67
CA GLN A 275 -6.33 -29.91 19.58
C GLN A 275 -5.58 -28.61 19.94
N LEU A 276 -4.76 -28.63 21.00
CA LEU A 276 -3.93 -27.48 21.37
C LEU A 276 -2.92 -27.13 20.27
N LYS A 277 -2.30 -28.13 19.66
CA LYS A 277 -1.36 -27.94 18.53
C LYS A 277 -2.07 -27.33 17.32
N ASP A 278 -3.23 -27.85 16.96
CA ASP A 278 -4.02 -27.34 15.82
C ASP A 278 -4.49 -25.90 16.06
N LEU A 279 -4.91 -25.57 17.29
CA LEU A 279 -5.30 -24.21 17.67
C LEU A 279 -4.10 -23.26 17.66
N SER A 280 -2.95 -23.67 18.18
CA SER A 280 -1.72 -22.88 18.10
C SER A 280 -1.30 -22.65 16.65
N SER A 281 -1.46 -23.63 15.76
CA SER A 281 -1.19 -23.45 14.34
C SER A 281 -2.16 -22.44 13.73
N GLN A 282 -3.46 -22.59 13.96
CA GLN A 282 -4.48 -21.66 13.46
C GLN A 282 -4.24 -20.23 13.95
N LEU A 283 -3.81 -20.05 15.21
CA LEU A 283 -3.49 -18.74 15.77
C LEU A 283 -2.31 -18.07 15.06
N VAL A 284 -1.28 -18.84 14.72
CA VAL A 284 -0.11 -18.36 13.97
C VAL A 284 -0.47 -18.09 12.50
N ASP A 285 -1.36 -18.90 11.92
CA ASP A 285 -1.85 -18.74 10.54
C ASP A 285 -2.79 -17.53 10.39
N LEU A 286 -3.46 -17.09 11.47
CA LEU A 286 -4.24 -15.86 11.49
C LEU A 286 -3.31 -14.65 11.45
N ASP A 287 -2.95 -14.27 10.23
CA ASP A 287 -2.11 -13.13 9.96
C ASP A 287 -2.86 -11.80 10.14
N THR A 288 -2.81 -11.25 11.36
CA THR A 288 -3.26 -9.89 11.69
C THR A 288 -2.25 -8.80 11.32
N SER A 289 -1.13 -9.18 10.72
CA SER A 289 0.01 -8.32 10.46
C SER A 289 0.21 -8.10 8.96
N TYR A 290 1.18 -8.78 8.37
CA TYR A 290 1.67 -8.54 7.02
C TYR A 290 0.61 -8.79 5.93
N GLY A 291 -0.21 -9.83 6.02
CA GLY A 291 -1.21 -10.19 5.02
C GLY A 291 -2.38 -9.21 4.97
N ALA A 292 -2.88 -8.79 6.13
CA ALA A 292 -3.90 -7.75 6.23
C ALA A 292 -3.36 -6.40 5.72
N LEU A 293 -2.13 -6.04 6.09
CA LEU A 293 -1.48 -4.81 5.62
C LEU A 293 -1.20 -4.82 4.11
N ASN A 294 -0.73 -5.93 3.55
CA ASN A 294 -0.54 -6.07 2.09
C ASN A 294 -1.86 -5.90 1.34
N THR A 295 -2.96 -6.44 1.90
CA THR A 295 -4.30 -6.27 1.32
C THR A 295 -4.73 -4.80 1.35
N LEU A 296 -4.52 -4.11 2.49
CA LEU A 296 -4.80 -2.67 2.60
C LEU A 296 -4.00 -1.85 1.58
N GLN A 297 -2.69 -2.11 1.47
CA GLN A 297 -1.81 -1.44 0.52
C GLN A 297 -2.31 -1.58 -0.93
N GLU A 298 -2.70 -2.79 -1.32
CA GLU A 298 -3.23 -3.06 -2.65
C GLU A 298 -4.59 -2.39 -2.88
N GLN A 299 -5.49 -2.42 -1.89
CA GLN A 299 -6.78 -1.72 -1.99
C GLN A 299 -6.59 -0.19 -2.05
N LEU A 300 -5.62 0.37 -1.33
CA LEU A 300 -5.27 1.79 -1.40
C LEU A 300 -4.76 2.16 -2.79
N ARG A 301 -3.87 1.35 -3.37
CA ARG A 301 -3.40 1.51 -4.74
C ARG A 301 -4.56 1.50 -5.73
N GLN A 302 -5.43 0.50 -5.66
CA GLN A 302 -6.60 0.39 -6.54
C GLN A 302 -7.57 1.57 -6.37
N SER A 303 -7.83 2.00 -5.13
CA SER A 303 -8.68 3.16 -4.86
C SER A 303 -8.14 4.44 -5.51
N ARG A 304 -6.81 4.65 -5.45
CA ARG A 304 -6.13 5.78 -6.09
C ARG A 304 -6.17 5.69 -7.61
N GLU A 305 -5.92 4.52 -8.19
CA GLU A 305 -5.98 4.31 -9.64
C GLU A 305 -7.39 4.54 -10.18
N ASN A 306 -8.41 4.04 -9.48
CA ASN A 306 -9.81 4.29 -9.81
C ASN A 306 -10.21 5.77 -9.65
N ALA A 307 -9.46 6.52 -8.85
CA ALA A 307 -9.65 7.94 -8.63
C ALA A 307 -8.82 8.83 -9.60
N ASP A 308 -7.88 8.27 -10.36
CA ASP A 308 -6.95 9.03 -11.21
C ASP A 308 -7.66 9.81 -12.35
N PRO A 309 -7.58 11.15 -12.37
CA PRO A 309 -8.19 11.97 -13.42
C PRO A 309 -7.27 12.25 -14.62
N THR A 310 -6.04 11.71 -14.67
CA THR A 310 -5.01 12.07 -15.67
C THR A 310 -5.47 11.83 -17.11
N ALA A 311 -6.02 10.65 -17.41
CA ALA A 311 -6.53 10.35 -18.75
C ALA A 311 -7.71 11.26 -19.17
N LEU A 312 -8.47 11.77 -18.21
CA LEU A 312 -9.56 12.73 -18.47
C LEU A 312 -9.03 14.16 -18.63
N LEU A 313 -7.93 14.50 -17.96
CA LEU A 313 -7.24 15.78 -18.15
C LEU A 313 -6.67 15.88 -19.56
N ASP A 314 -6.14 14.79 -20.12
CA ASP A 314 -5.68 14.73 -21.51
C ASP A 314 -6.83 14.97 -22.50
N LYS A 315 -8.00 14.37 -22.25
CA LYS A 315 -9.20 14.63 -23.07
C LYS A 315 -9.63 16.10 -23.00
N LEU A 316 -9.57 16.71 -21.81
CA LEU A 316 -9.83 18.14 -21.65
C LEU A 316 -8.81 18.98 -22.43
N ASN A 317 -7.52 18.64 -22.37
CA ASN A 317 -6.48 19.33 -23.13
C ASN A 317 -6.71 19.25 -24.65
N VAL A 318 -7.13 18.08 -25.15
CA VAL A 318 -7.50 17.90 -26.56
C VAL A 318 -8.67 18.80 -26.96
N ALA A 319 -9.73 18.86 -26.14
CA ALA A 319 -10.87 19.73 -26.40
C ALA A 319 -10.48 21.22 -26.43
N ILE A 320 -9.61 21.65 -25.50
CA ILE A 320 -9.07 23.01 -25.45
C ILE A 320 -8.26 23.31 -26.73
N GLN A 321 -7.40 22.38 -27.16
CA GLN A 321 -6.57 22.56 -28.36
C GLN A 321 -7.42 22.63 -29.64
N GLN A 322 -8.45 21.79 -29.77
CA GLN A 322 -9.39 21.84 -30.89
C GLN A 322 -10.15 23.18 -30.90
N GLY A 323 -10.62 23.62 -29.73
CA GLY A 323 -11.26 24.93 -29.58
C GLY A 323 -10.35 26.10 -29.98
N TYR A 324 -9.08 26.06 -29.60
CA TYR A 324 -8.07 27.04 -30.02
C TYR A 324 -7.92 27.08 -31.55
N GLN A 325 -7.78 25.91 -32.20
CA GLN A 325 -7.61 25.81 -33.65
C GLN A 325 -8.84 26.30 -34.44
N ARG A 326 -10.05 26.09 -33.91
CA ARG A 326 -11.30 26.58 -34.52
C ARG A 326 -11.41 28.12 -34.47
N ASN A 327 -10.94 28.74 -33.38
CA ASN A 327 -11.11 30.17 -33.12
C ASN A 327 -9.84 31.02 -33.37
N GLY A 328 -8.75 30.40 -33.84
CA GLY A 328 -7.51 31.06 -34.25
C GLY A 328 -7.41 31.34 -35.76
N LYS A 329 -8.47 31.03 -36.52
CA LYS A 329 -8.65 31.39 -37.93
C LYS A 329 -9.60 32.57 -38.03
#